data_AF-A0A1X0N2E5-F1
#
_entry.id   AF-A0A1X0N2E5-F1
#
_cell.length_a   1.000
_cell.length_b   1.000
_cell.length_c   1.000
_cell.angle_alpha   90.00
_cell.angle_beta   90.00
_cell.angle_gamma   90.00
#
_symmetry.space_group_name_H-M   'P 1'
#
loop_
_entity.id
_entity.type
_entity.pdbx_description
1 polymer ?
#
loop_
_entity_poly.entity_id
_entity_poly.type
_entity_poly.pdbx_seq_one_letter_code
_entity_poly.pdbx_strand_id
1 'polypeptide(L)'
;MTKITLHCLSQLQPRPGHATDHTGKRRGKLTAIAWCRSSRSGKGAVWVCRCDCGVFEYRRPGTWASKSSPDDMCDGCLRSKGPNARETAPVRLQRWVDSLRGIGLTEAEIGLIQAPGMMVETRGLSIEEIREQLARKV
;
A
#
# COMPACT_ATOMS: atom_id res chain seq x y z
N MET A 1 12.48 -3.97 15.88
CA MET A 1 11.76 -2.73 16.22
C MET A 1 11.69 -2.59 17.73
N THR A 2 12.09 -1.44 18.27
CA THR A 2 11.93 -1.15 19.70
C THR A 2 10.44 -1.01 19.99
N LYS A 3 9.87 -1.95 20.75
CA LYS A 3 8.48 -1.86 21.19
C LYS A 3 8.37 -0.68 22.17
N ILE A 4 7.44 0.22 21.91
CA ILE A 4 7.08 1.26 22.89
C ILE A 4 6.19 0.60 23.93
N THR A 5 6.69 0.47 25.15
CA THR A 5 5.90 -0.01 26.29
C THR A 5 5.25 1.16 27.01
N LEU A 6 4.29 0.89 27.89
CA LEU A 6 3.67 1.91 28.74
C LEU A 6 4.72 2.70 29.55
N HIS A 7 5.78 2.03 30.00
CA HIS A 7 6.90 2.67 30.70
C HIS A 7 7.64 3.70 29.82
N CYS A 8 7.78 3.44 28.51
CA CYS A 8 8.36 4.42 27.60
C CYS A 8 7.48 5.66 27.44
N LEU A 9 6.16 5.51 27.53
CA LEU A 9 5.22 6.64 27.39
C LEU A 9 5.32 7.60 28.58
N SER A 10 5.52 7.08 29.80
CA SER A 10 5.67 7.91 31.01
C SER A 10 6.96 8.74 31.03
N GLN A 11 7.92 8.44 30.16
CA GLN A 11 9.20 9.15 30.07
C GLN A 11 9.22 10.22 28.98
N LEU A 12 8.13 10.38 28.23
CA LEU A 12 8.06 11.37 27.16
C LEU A 12 8.00 12.78 27.74
N GLN A 13 8.82 13.65 27.18
CA GLN A 13 8.83 15.07 27.54
C GLN A 13 7.65 15.81 26.88
N PRO A 14 7.19 16.92 27.48
CA PRO A 14 6.20 17.79 26.84
C PRO A 14 6.67 18.28 25.47
N ARG A 15 5.72 18.47 24.56
CA ARG A 15 5.99 19.10 23.26
C ARG A 15 6.52 20.52 23.48
N PRO A 16 7.65 20.92 22.87
CA PRO A 16 8.10 22.31 22.87
C PRO A 16 7.06 23.23 22.23
N GLY A 17 6.84 24.43 22.78
CA GLY A 17 5.80 25.35 22.32
C GLY A 17 5.88 25.72 20.83
N HIS A 18 7.10 25.81 20.27
CA HIS A 18 7.35 26.13 18.87
C HIS A 18 7.16 24.95 17.89
N ALA A 19 7.03 23.72 18.40
CA ALA A 19 6.83 22.55 17.55
C ALA A 19 5.34 22.39 17.19
N THR A 20 5.03 22.14 15.93
CA THR A 20 3.66 21.88 15.45
C THR A 20 3.00 20.78 16.26
N ASP A 21 1.78 21.02 16.72
CA ASP A 21 0.99 20.01 17.44
C ASP A 21 0.35 19.03 16.45
N HIS A 22 0.61 17.73 16.68
CA HIS A 22 0.00 16.64 15.94
C HIS A 22 -0.88 15.75 16.82
N THR A 23 -1.05 16.06 18.11
CA THR A 23 -1.84 15.25 19.04
C THR A 23 -3.25 15.03 18.51
N GLY A 24 -3.70 13.77 18.53
CA GLY A 24 -5.04 13.37 18.06
C GLY A 24 -5.21 13.32 16.55
N LYS A 25 -4.28 13.88 15.77
CA LYS A 25 -4.38 13.80 14.32
C LYS A 25 -4.21 12.33 13.88
N ARG A 26 -4.97 11.91 12.86
CA ARG A 26 -4.91 10.58 12.25
C ARG A 26 -4.33 10.57 10.82
N ARG A 27 -3.57 9.53 10.47
CA ARG A 27 -3.01 9.26 9.14
C ARG A 27 -3.09 7.75 8.86
N GLY A 28 -3.94 7.34 7.92
CA GLY A 28 -4.26 5.92 7.73
C GLY A 28 -4.82 5.30 9.02
N LYS A 29 -4.15 4.25 9.51
CA LYS A 29 -4.44 3.55 10.77
C LYS A 29 -3.66 4.09 11.97
N LEU A 30 -2.82 5.11 11.79
CA LEU A 30 -1.98 5.68 12.85
C LEU A 30 -2.59 6.98 13.39
N THR A 31 -2.69 7.10 14.71
CA THR A 31 -3.06 8.33 15.41
C THR A 31 -1.88 8.81 16.25
N ALA A 32 -1.51 10.09 16.13
CA ALA A 32 -0.44 10.68 16.94
C ALA A 32 -0.91 10.93 18.38
N ILE A 33 -0.17 10.40 19.36
CA ILE A 33 -0.55 10.40 20.77
C ILE A 33 0.32 11.36 21.59
N ALA A 34 1.62 11.39 21.34
CA ALA A 34 2.54 12.21 22.12
C ALA A 34 3.77 12.62 21.29
N TRP A 35 4.31 13.79 21.60
CA TRP A 35 5.62 14.20 21.09
C TRP A 35 6.72 13.36 21.73
N CYS A 36 7.77 13.02 20.97
CA CYS A 36 8.89 12.23 21.50
C CYS A 36 10.20 13.02 21.50
N ARG A 37 10.61 13.53 20.34
CA ARG A 37 11.86 14.29 20.19
C ARG A 37 11.89 15.06 18.89
N SER A 38 12.81 16.00 18.77
CA SER A 38 13.18 16.56 17.47
C SER A 38 13.75 15.49 16.54
N SER A 39 13.46 15.61 15.25
CA SER A 39 14.06 14.74 14.23
C SER A 39 15.56 15.00 14.12
N ARG A 40 16.32 13.99 13.66
CA ARG A 40 17.79 14.10 13.51
C ARG A 40 18.22 15.25 12.59
N SER A 41 17.37 15.66 11.65
CA SER A 41 17.65 16.76 10.72
C SER A 41 17.22 18.13 11.25
N GLY A 42 16.65 18.23 12.46
CA GLY A 42 16.10 19.46 13.03
C GLY A 42 14.81 19.97 12.37
N LYS A 43 14.55 19.62 11.11
CA LYS A 43 13.41 20.09 10.29
C LYS A 43 12.05 19.44 10.62
N GLY A 44 11.84 18.98 11.85
CA GLY A 44 10.59 18.34 12.24
C GLY A 44 10.71 17.53 13.53
N ALA A 45 9.63 16.84 13.89
CA ALA A 45 9.53 16.08 15.12
C ALA A 45 9.31 14.58 14.85
N VAL A 46 9.66 13.77 15.84
CA VAL A 46 9.28 12.37 15.98
C VAL A 46 8.19 12.31 17.04
N TRP A 47 7.13 11.60 16.72
CA TRP A 47 5.95 11.41 17.55
C TRP A 47 5.77 9.94 17.86
N VAL A 48 5.17 9.65 19.01
CA VAL A 48 4.60 8.34 19.29
C VAL A 48 3.20 8.30 18.69
N CYS A 49 3.00 7.33 17.79
CA CYS A 49 1.71 7.07 17.18
C CYS A 49 1.18 5.70 17.62
N ARG A 50 -0.13 5.63 17.83
CA ARG A 50 -0.87 4.39 18.07
C ARG A 50 -1.51 3.94 16.76
N CYS A 51 -1.27 2.69 16.38
CA CYS A 51 -1.98 2.03 15.30
C CYS A 51 -3.33 1.50 15.79
N ASP A 52 -4.32 1.37 14.91
CA ASP A 52 -5.64 0.80 15.24
C ASP A 52 -5.56 -0.59 15.89
N CYS A 53 -4.55 -1.38 15.55
CA CYS A 53 -4.30 -2.68 16.17
C CYS A 53 -3.77 -2.58 17.62
N GLY A 54 -3.59 -1.37 18.15
CA GLY A 54 -3.13 -1.10 19.51
C GLY A 54 -1.61 -0.94 19.66
N VAL A 55 -0.82 -1.23 18.63
CA VAL A 55 0.65 -1.10 18.67
C VAL A 55 1.08 0.37 18.64
N PHE A 56 2.04 0.73 19.48
CA PHE A 56 2.66 2.06 19.50
C PHE A 56 4.03 2.03 18.82
N GLU A 57 4.28 3.01 17.95
CA GLU A 57 5.55 3.16 17.23
C GLU A 57 5.98 4.62 17.12
N TYR A 58 7.29 4.85 16.95
CA TYR A 58 7.84 6.16 16.65
C TYR A 58 7.65 6.47 15.16
N ARG A 59 7.01 7.61 14.86
CA ARG A 59 6.76 8.05 13.49
C ARG A 59 7.10 9.52 13.35
N ARG A 60 7.64 9.89 12.19
CA ARG A 60 7.70 11.29 11.82
C ARG A 60 6.35 11.67 11.21
N PRO A 61 5.77 12.81 11.61
CA PRO A 61 4.66 13.38 10.87
C PRO A 61 5.13 13.79 9.46
N GLY A 62 5.07 12.86 8.50
CA GLY A 62 5.35 13.13 7.08
C GLY A 62 4.08 13.63 6.39
N THR A 63 4.18 14.80 5.74
CA THR A 63 3.19 15.45 4.86
C THR A 63 1.72 15.04 5.08
N TRP A 64 1.21 15.35 6.27
CA TRP A 64 -0.19 15.11 6.63
C TRP A 64 -1.16 15.84 5.72
N ALA A 65 -0.74 16.99 5.21
CA ALA A 65 -1.56 17.86 4.38
C ALA A 65 -1.54 17.52 2.89
N SER A 66 -0.56 16.74 2.39
CA SER A 66 -0.35 16.61 0.93
C SER A 66 -0.79 15.28 0.34
N LYS A 67 -1.12 14.28 1.16
CA LYS A 67 -1.59 12.99 0.65
C LYS A 67 -3.11 12.90 0.77
N SER A 68 -3.78 12.79 -0.36
CA SER A 68 -5.23 12.60 -0.46
C SER A 68 -5.72 11.34 0.25
N SER A 69 -4.93 10.25 0.19
CA SER A 69 -5.29 8.96 0.77
C SER A 69 -4.10 8.32 1.49
N PRO A 70 -3.78 8.74 2.73
CA PRO A 70 -2.72 8.13 3.50
C PRO A 70 -3.14 6.74 4.00
N ASP A 71 -2.32 5.72 3.73
CA ASP A 71 -2.57 4.32 4.10
C ASP A 71 -1.60 3.80 5.17
N ASP A 72 -1.01 4.70 5.96
CA ASP A 72 -0.01 4.35 6.96
C ASP A 72 -0.55 3.45 8.07
N MET A 73 0.31 2.54 8.53
CA MET A 73 0.02 1.60 9.62
C MET A 73 1.31 1.19 10.31
N CYS A 74 1.22 0.52 11.46
CA CYS A 74 2.39 -0.07 12.11
C CYS A 74 3.02 -1.15 11.23
N ASP A 75 4.27 -1.50 11.51
CA ASP A 75 5.02 -2.42 10.65
C ASP A 75 4.44 -3.84 10.69
N GLY A 76 3.81 -4.22 11.80
CA GLY A 76 3.05 -5.47 11.91
C GLY A 76 1.85 -5.50 10.95
N CYS A 77 1.00 -4.48 11.00
CA CYS A 77 -0.14 -4.35 10.09
C CYS A 77 0.29 -4.26 8.62
N LEU A 78 1.41 -3.57 8.35
CA LEU A 78 1.93 -3.43 7.00
C LEU A 78 2.33 -4.80 6.43
N ARG A 79 3.02 -5.62 7.23
CA ARG A 79 3.37 -7.00 6.84
C ARG A 79 2.13 -7.86 6.64
N SER A 80 1.13 -7.75 7.52
CA SER A 80 -0.13 -8.50 7.41
C SER A 80 -0.98 -8.10 6.21
N LYS A 81 -0.90 -6.85 5.72
CA LYS A 81 -1.63 -6.39 4.53
C LYS A 81 -1.16 -7.09 3.25
N GLY A 82 0.04 -7.65 3.24
CA GLY A 82 0.66 -8.22 2.05
C GLY A 82 1.24 -7.17 1.09
N PRO A 83 1.89 -7.59 -0.01
CA PRO A 83 2.49 -6.68 -0.98
C PRO A 83 1.45 -5.80 -1.68
N ASN A 84 1.87 -4.64 -2.16
CA ASN A 84 0.98 -3.75 -2.90
C ASN A 84 0.57 -4.39 -4.24
N ALA A 85 -0.62 -4.04 -4.75
CA ALA A 85 -1.12 -4.56 -6.02
C ALA A 85 -0.10 -4.40 -7.16
N ARG A 86 0.55 -3.23 -7.25
CA ARG A 86 1.61 -2.93 -8.24
C ARG A 86 2.82 -3.87 -8.16
N GLU A 87 3.18 -4.32 -6.96
CA GLU A 87 4.32 -5.22 -6.74
C GLU A 87 3.97 -6.64 -7.19
N THR A 88 2.70 -7.04 -7.02
CA THR A 88 2.20 -8.35 -7.49
C THR A 88 1.76 -8.35 -8.96
N ALA A 89 1.61 -7.18 -9.59
CA ALA A 89 1.04 -7.06 -10.93
C ALA A 89 1.81 -7.84 -12.01
N PRO A 90 3.16 -7.81 -12.07
CA PRO A 90 3.89 -8.57 -13.07
C PRO A 90 3.66 -10.08 -12.95
N VAL A 91 3.71 -10.61 -11.73
CA VAL A 91 3.49 -12.04 -11.48
C VAL A 91 2.05 -12.46 -11.81
N ARG A 92 1.07 -11.61 -11.50
CA ARG A 92 -0.34 -11.86 -11.84
C ARG A 92 -0.57 -11.84 -13.36
N LEU A 93 0.05 -10.89 -14.06
CA LEU A 93 0.00 -10.81 -15.52
C LEU A 93 0.61 -12.07 -16.13
N GLN A 94 1.78 -12.49 -15.66
CA GLN A 94 2.43 -13.71 -16.15
C GLN A 94 1.56 -14.94 -15.94
N ARG A 95 0.97 -15.13 -14.76
CA ARG A 95 0.05 -16.24 -14.49
C ARG A 95 -1.17 -16.23 -15.40
N TRP A 96 -1.69 -15.05 -15.73
CA TRP A 96 -2.79 -14.91 -16.67
C TRP A 96 -2.34 -15.30 -18.09
N VAL A 97 -1.18 -14.82 -18.56
CA VAL A 97 -0.59 -15.22 -19.85
C VAL A 97 -0.40 -16.74 -19.91
N ASP A 98 0.17 -17.35 -18.86
CA ASP A 98 0.39 -18.80 -18.79
C ASP A 98 -0.93 -19.58 -18.83
N SER A 99 -2.01 -19.04 -18.26
CA SER A 99 -3.35 -19.65 -18.37
C SER A 99 -3.89 -19.63 -19.80
N LEU A 100 -3.65 -18.55 -20.55
CA LEU A 100 -4.04 -18.44 -21.96
C LEU A 100 -3.26 -19.41 -22.85
N ARG A 101 -1.95 -19.54 -22.60
CA ARG A 101 -1.12 -20.57 -23.25
C ARG A 101 -1.63 -21.97 -22.94
N GLY A 102 -2.02 -22.21 -21.69
CA GLY A 102 -2.53 -23.50 -21.22
C GLY A 102 -3.81 -23.96 -21.92
N ILE A 103 -4.67 -23.03 -22.34
CA ILE A 103 -5.87 -23.34 -23.16
C ILE A 103 -5.58 -23.34 -24.67
N GLY A 104 -4.35 -23.05 -25.09
CA GLY A 104 -3.86 -23.18 -26.47
C GLY A 104 -3.76 -21.90 -27.29
N LEU A 105 -3.90 -20.71 -26.69
CA LEU A 105 -3.68 -19.46 -27.42
C LEU A 105 -2.20 -19.27 -27.78
N THR A 106 -1.97 -18.71 -28.97
CA THR A 106 -0.63 -18.36 -29.46
C THR A 106 -0.15 -17.03 -28.88
N GLU A 107 1.17 -16.78 -28.89
CA GLU A 107 1.73 -15.50 -28.45
C GLU A 107 1.20 -14.31 -29.26
N ALA A 108 0.89 -14.50 -30.55
CA ALA A 108 0.29 -13.47 -31.40
C ALA A 108 -1.13 -13.11 -30.94
N GLU A 109 -1.97 -14.10 -30.63
CA GLU A 109 -3.32 -13.88 -30.10
C GLU A 109 -3.28 -13.23 -28.71
N ILE A 110 -2.37 -13.67 -27.83
CA ILE A 110 -2.18 -13.05 -26.51
C ILE A 110 -1.71 -11.60 -26.65
N GLY A 111 -0.82 -11.31 -27.60
CA GLY A 111 -0.38 -9.95 -27.92
C GLY A 111 -1.53 -9.05 -28.37
N LEU A 112 -2.48 -9.56 -29.15
CA LEU A 112 -3.70 -8.81 -29.51
C LEU A 112 -4.56 -8.53 -28.30
N ILE A 113 -4.77 -9.51 -27.41
CA ILE A 113 -5.56 -9.32 -26.18
C ILE A 113 -4.92 -8.26 -25.27
N GLN A 114 -3.58 -8.19 -25.21
CA GLN A 114 -2.85 -7.21 -24.41
C GLN A 114 -2.79 -5.82 -25.05
N ALA A 115 -3.22 -5.65 -26.30
CA ALA A 115 -3.15 -4.37 -27.00
C ALA A 115 -4.02 -3.31 -26.30
N PRO A 116 -3.54 -2.05 -26.17
CA PRO A 116 -4.33 -0.97 -25.59
C PRO A 116 -5.68 -0.81 -26.30
N GLY A 117 -6.76 -0.72 -25.52
CA GLY A 117 -8.12 -0.60 -26.06
C GLY A 117 -8.75 -1.93 -26.48
N MET A 118 -8.01 -3.04 -26.42
CA MET A 118 -8.60 -4.35 -26.68
C MET A 118 -9.40 -4.85 -25.48
N MET A 119 -10.69 -5.10 -25.73
CA MET A 119 -11.65 -5.51 -24.70
C MET A 119 -12.18 -6.91 -25.04
N VAL A 120 -11.46 -7.93 -24.59
CA VAL A 120 -11.82 -9.35 -24.78
C VAL A 120 -11.95 -9.99 -23.40
N GLU A 121 -13.08 -10.64 -23.14
CA GLU A 121 -13.24 -11.45 -21.93
C GLU A 121 -12.48 -12.77 -22.12
N THR A 122 -11.71 -13.17 -21.10
CA THR A 122 -10.87 -14.37 -21.13
C THR A 122 -11.16 -15.33 -19.99
N ARG A 123 -11.88 -14.88 -18.95
CA ARG A 123 -12.05 -15.65 -17.72
C ARG A 123 -13.11 -16.73 -17.92
N GLY A 124 -12.66 -17.98 -17.92
CA GLY A 124 -13.53 -19.15 -17.93
C GLY A 124 -14.14 -19.48 -19.30
N LEU A 125 -13.63 -18.88 -20.37
CA LEU A 125 -14.04 -19.15 -21.74
C LEU A 125 -13.13 -20.17 -22.41
N SER A 126 -13.66 -20.88 -23.40
CA SER A 126 -12.88 -21.77 -24.27
C SER A 126 -12.02 -20.98 -25.25
N ILE A 127 -11.04 -21.64 -25.85
CA ILE A 127 -10.18 -21.03 -26.87
C ILE A 127 -10.99 -20.57 -28.09
N GLU A 128 -12.03 -21.32 -28.48
CA GLU A 128 -12.91 -21.00 -29.60
C GLU A 128 -13.71 -19.71 -29.31
N GLU A 129 -14.29 -19.58 -28.12
CA GLU A 129 -15.05 -18.39 -27.72
C GLU A 129 -14.18 -17.12 -27.69
N ILE A 130 -12.94 -17.26 -27.23
CA ILE A 130 -11.98 -16.14 -27.20
C ILE A 130 -11.57 -15.75 -28.63
N ARG A 131 -11.31 -16.73 -29.50
CA ARG A 131 -11.00 -16.48 -30.93
C ARG A 131 -12.15 -15.81 -31.66
N GLU A 132 -13.39 -16.20 -31.38
CA GLU A 132 -14.57 -15.55 -31.96
C GLU A 132 -14.69 -14.08 -31.50
N GLN A 133 -14.37 -13.78 -30.23
CA GLN A 133 -14.30 -12.39 -29.76
C GLN A 133 -13.20 -11.59 -30.46
N LEU A 134 -12.03 -12.18 -30.66
CA LEU A 134 -10.93 -11.53 -31.38
C LEU A 134 -11.30 -11.25 -32.84
N ALA A 135 -11.89 -12.22 -33.53
CA ALA A 135 -12.31 -12.09 -34.93
C ALA A 135 -13.37 -10.99 -35.13
N ARG A 136 -14.16 -10.66 -34.12
CA ARG A 136 -15.16 -9.56 -34.16
C ARG A 136 -14.57 -8.17 -33.98
N LYS A 137 -13.31 -8.07 -33.55
CA LYS A 137 -12.68 -6.80 -33.14
C LYS A 137 -11.43 -6.44 -33.95
N VAL A 138 -10.94 -7.37 -34.77
CA VAL A 138 -9.96 -7.16 -35.85
C VAL A 138 -10.71 -6.75 -37.10
#